data_AF-A0A8T5NID0-F1
#
_entry.id   AF-A0A8T5NID0-F1
#
_cell.length_a   1.000
_cell.length_b   1.000
_cell.length_c   1.000
_cell.angle_alpha   90.00
_cell.angle_beta   90.00
_cell.angle_gamma   90.00
#
_symmetry.space_group_name_H-M   'P 1'
#
loop_
_entity.id
_entity.type
_entity.pdbx_description
1 polymer ?
#
loop_
_entity_poly.entity_id
_entity_poly.type
_entity_poly.pdbx_seq_one_letter_code
_entity_poly.pdbx_strand_id
1 'polypeptide(L)'
;QPQVLYTSALEWLSGEGVNPANITQSSLVHIPLYIFHYRYKDNEYSAVLDGSSGKVMAVEFPSKSEMPYLLVGGGATVLFFIEGMSMDFPGVLVVYLITAIFVIIAAAFVAEKV
;
A
#
# COMPACT_ATOMS: atom_id res chain seq x y z
N GLN A 1 -2.32 20.99 11.96
CA GLN A 1 -3.68 20.57 12.39
C GLN A 1 -4.08 19.38 11.53
N PRO A 2 -4.68 18.31 12.08
CA PRO A 2 -5.07 17.15 11.28
C PRO A 2 -6.13 17.57 10.26
N GLN A 3 -5.90 17.22 9.00
CA GLN A 3 -6.69 17.68 7.86
C GLN A 3 -7.71 16.60 7.47
N VAL A 4 -8.60 16.24 8.39
CA VAL A 4 -9.75 15.38 8.05
C VAL A 4 -10.88 16.29 7.60
N LEU A 5 -11.20 16.25 6.31
CA LEU A 5 -12.12 17.20 5.69
C LEU A 5 -13.56 16.82 6.03
N TYR A 6 -14.31 17.76 6.61
CA TYR A 6 -15.77 17.65 6.82
C TYR A 6 -16.49 17.26 5.52
N THR A 7 -16.03 17.79 4.39
CA THR A 7 -16.57 17.46 3.06
C THR A 7 -16.42 15.99 2.71
N SER A 8 -15.26 15.37 2.99
CA SER A 8 -15.04 13.94 2.75
C SER A 8 -15.96 13.07 3.62
N ALA A 9 -16.22 13.48 4.86
CA ALA A 9 -17.17 12.78 5.72
C ALA A 9 -18.61 12.86 5.16
N LEU A 10 -19.02 14.02 4.64
CA LEU A 10 -20.33 14.18 4.00
C LEU A 10 -20.46 13.36 2.71
N GLU A 11 -19.41 13.32 1.89
CA GLU A 11 -19.38 12.51 0.66
C GLU A 11 -19.53 11.02 0.97
N TRP A 12 -18.80 10.52 1.97
CA TRP A 12 -18.90 9.13 2.40
C TRP A 12 -20.31 8.78 2.92
N LEU A 13 -20.88 9.61 3.79
CA LEU A 13 -22.23 9.42 4.32
C LEU A 13 -23.31 9.44 3.21
N SER A 14 -23.13 10.30 2.20
CA SER A 14 -24.03 10.35 1.04
C SER A 14 -23.98 9.05 0.23
N GLY A 15 -22.81 8.42 0.12
CA GLY A 15 -22.64 7.10 -0.49
C GLY A 15 -23.37 5.98 0.27
N GLU A 16 -23.49 6.10 1.59
CA GLU A 16 -24.28 5.20 2.46
C GLU A 16 -25.79 5.54 2.46
N GLY A 17 -26.24 6.49 1.63
CA GLY A 17 -27.65 6.89 1.51
C GLY A 17 -28.14 7.89 2.56
N VAL A 18 -27.23 8.47 3.36
CA VAL A 18 -27.57 9.52 4.34
C VAL A 18 -27.68 10.86 3.62
N ASN A 19 -28.83 11.54 3.70
CA ASN A 19 -28.98 12.89 3.19
C ASN A 19 -28.26 13.91 4.10
N PRO A 20 -27.23 14.64 3.62
CA PRO A 20 -26.50 15.63 4.42
C PRO A 20 -27.38 16.71 5.05
N ALA A 21 -28.50 17.09 4.41
CA ALA A 21 -29.41 18.09 4.94
C ALA A 21 -30.12 17.67 6.24
N ASN A 22 -30.15 16.36 6.53
CA ASN A 22 -30.74 15.82 7.76
C ASN A 22 -29.73 15.75 8.93
N ILE A 23 -28.46 16.08 8.70
CA ILE A 23 -27.43 16.10 9.75
C ILE A 23 -27.60 17.36 10.60
N THR A 24 -27.96 17.18 11.87
CA THR A 24 -28.20 18.30 12.80
C THR A 24 -26.96 18.74 13.56
N GLN A 25 -25.95 17.86 13.69
CA GLN A 25 -24.72 18.13 14.42
C GLN A 25 -23.53 17.39 13.81
N SER A 26 -22.37 18.04 13.79
CA SER A 26 -21.08 17.42 13.52
C SER A 26 -20.11 17.75 14.62
N SER A 27 -19.24 16.81 14.97
CA SER A 27 -18.18 17.00 15.95
C SER A 27 -16.91 16.33 15.47
N LEU A 28 -15.78 16.98 15.74
CA LEU A 28 -14.48 16.38 15.57
C LEU A 28 -14.09 15.69 16.87
N VAL A 29 -13.95 14.37 16.83
CA VAL A 29 -13.55 13.57 17.99
C VAL A 29 -12.14 13.01 17.77
N HIS A 30 -11.37 12.94 18.85
CA HIS A 30 -10.08 12.26 18.84
C HIS A 30 -10.29 10.79 19.22
N ILE A 31 -9.97 9.87 18.32
CA ILE A 31 -10.04 8.44 18.58
C ILE A 31 -8.64 7.97 19.00
N PRO A 32 -8.45 7.49 20.24
CA PRO A 32 -7.14 7.02 20.70
C PRO A 32 -6.84 5.65 20.09
N LEU A 33 -6.13 5.63 18.97
CA LEU A 33 -5.66 4.40 18.33
C LEU A 33 -4.19 4.16 18.67
N TYR A 34 -3.87 2.96 19.17
CA TYR A 34 -2.50 2.54 19.46
C TYR A 34 -2.10 1.39 18.53
N ILE A 35 -0.93 1.49 17.92
CA ILE A 35 -0.35 0.44 17.08
C ILE A 35 0.79 -0.21 17.85
N PHE A 36 0.69 -1.51 18.08
CA PHE A 36 1.71 -2.31 18.75
C PHE A 36 2.41 -3.22 17.75
N HIS A 37 3.72 -3.11 17.67
CA HIS A 37 4.58 -4.07 16.98
C HIS A 37 5.19 -5.02 18.01
N TYR A 38 5.06 -6.33 17.80
CA TYR A 38 5.56 -7.34 18.74
C TYR A 38 6.13 -8.55 18.00
N ARG A 39 7.05 -9.27 18.66
CA ARG A 39 7.68 -10.47 18.12
C ARG A 39 7.25 -11.71 18.90
N TYR A 40 6.84 -12.75 18.20
CA TYR A 40 6.46 -14.04 18.78
C TYR A 40 6.93 -15.18 17.88
N LYS A 41 7.63 -16.19 18.42
CA LYS A 41 8.15 -17.34 17.64
C LYS A 41 8.86 -16.92 16.34
N ASP A 42 9.82 -16.00 16.44
CA ASP A 42 10.60 -15.46 15.31
C ASP A 42 9.80 -14.75 14.21
N ASN A 43 8.53 -14.45 14.48
CA ASN A 43 7.66 -13.73 13.57
C ASN A 43 7.29 -12.34 14.13
N GLU A 44 7.22 -11.34 13.27
CA GLU A 44 6.78 -9.98 13.61
C GLU A 44 5.28 -9.83 13.37
N TYR A 45 4.59 -9.24 14.34
CA TYR A 45 3.15 -9.05 14.32
C TYR A 45 2.81 -7.60 14.62
N SER A 46 1.64 -7.17 14.13
CA SER A 46 1.06 -5.87 14.47
C SER A 46 -0.34 -6.05 15.02
N ALA A 47 -0.70 -5.23 16.01
CA ALA A 47 -2.05 -5.14 16.53
C ALA A 47 -2.45 -3.67 16.68
N VAL A 48 -3.71 -3.37 16.39
CA VAL A 48 -4.30 -2.05 16.62
C VAL A 48 -5.24 -2.16 17.81
N LEU A 49 -5.00 -1.34 18.84
CA LEU A 49 -5.88 -1.20 19.98
C LEU A 49 -6.70 0.07 19.84
N ASP A 50 -8.02 -0.09 19.85
CA ASP A 50 -8.92 1.03 20.12
C ASP A 50 -8.90 1.33 21.62
N GLY A 51 -8.23 2.42 21.99
CA GLY A 51 -8.10 2.87 23.37
C GLY A 51 -9.41 3.38 23.99
N SER A 52 -10.45 3.61 23.19
CA SER A 52 -11.76 4.03 23.71
C SER A 52 -12.60 2.83 24.18
N SER A 53 -12.49 1.70 23.49
CA SER A 53 -13.27 0.48 23.78
C SER A 53 -12.46 -0.65 24.40
N GLY A 54 -11.12 -0.58 24.34
CA GLY A 54 -10.22 -1.68 24.70
C GLY A 54 -10.19 -2.80 23.64
N LYS A 55 -10.85 -2.62 22.49
CA LYS A 55 -10.92 -3.63 21.44
C LYS A 55 -9.56 -3.78 20.75
N VAL A 56 -9.06 -5.00 20.70
CA VAL A 56 -7.84 -5.36 19.95
C VAL A 56 -8.24 -5.90 18.58
N MET A 57 -7.69 -5.30 17.54
CA MET A 57 -7.81 -5.73 16.16
C MET A 57 -6.43 -6.26 15.74
N ALA A 58 -6.33 -7.56 15.49
CA ALA A 58 -5.12 -8.14 14.94
C ALA A 58 -4.99 -7.67 13.48
N VAL A 59 -3.81 -7.13 13.14
CA VAL A 59 -3.47 -6.86 11.73
C VAL A 59 -3.16 -8.19 11.07
N GLU A 60 -3.46 -8.33 9.77
CA GLU A 60 -3.13 -9.54 9.01
C GLU A 60 -1.67 -9.94 9.20
N PHE A 61 -1.47 -11.22 9.50
CA PHE A 61 -0.18 -11.86 9.61
C PHE A 61 -0.13 -13.04 8.63
N PRO A 62 0.98 -13.24 7.90
CA PRO A 62 2.19 -12.40 7.86
C PRO A 62 1.95 -11.06 7.15
N SER A 63 2.72 -10.03 7.50
CA SER A 63 2.77 -8.81 6.67
C SER A 63 3.22 -9.21 5.27
N LYS A 64 2.60 -8.63 4.23
CA LYS A 64 3.06 -8.81 2.86
C LYS A 64 4.56 -8.51 2.81
N SER A 65 5.37 -9.48 2.42
CA SER A 65 6.82 -9.26 2.30
C SER A 65 7.08 -8.24 1.20
N GLU A 66 7.74 -7.14 1.54
CA GLU A 66 8.12 -6.12 0.54
C GLU A 66 9.35 -6.54 -0.27
N MET A 67 10.12 -7.52 0.24
CA MET A 67 11.39 -7.93 -0.34
C MET A 67 11.28 -8.41 -1.80
N PRO A 68 10.28 -9.24 -2.19
CA PRO A 68 10.10 -9.64 -3.58
C PRO A 68 9.84 -8.46 -4.53
N TYR A 69 9.09 -7.44 -4.07
CA TYR A 69 8.84 -6.24 -4.87
C TYR A 69 10.12 -5.41 -5.06
N LEU A 70 10.91 -5.26 -4.00
CA LEU A 70 12.21 -4.58 -4.06
C LEU A 70 13.18 -5.29 -5.02
N LEU A 71 13.20 -6.63 -5.02
CA LEU A 71 14.06 -7.40 -5.93
C LEU A 71 13.64 -7.21 -7.40
N VAL A 72 12.35 -7.27 -7.71
CA VAL A 72 11.87 -7.07 -9.09
C VAL A 72 12.11 -5.64 -9.55
N GLY A 73 11.75 -4.64 -8.74
CA GLY A 73 11.92 -3.23 -9.10
C GLY A 73 13.39 -2.82 -9.19
N GLY A 74 14.21 -3.24 -8.23
CA GLY A 74 15.66 -2.98 -8.24
C GLY A 74 16.36 -3.71 -9.38
N GLY A 75 16.02 -4.97 -9.62
CA GLY A 75 16.55 -5.76 -10.73
C GLY A 75 16.21 -5.16 -12.09
N ALA A 76 14.95 -4.76 -12.29
CA ALA A 76 14.52 -4.07 -13.51
C ALA A 76 15.30 -2.76 -13.73
N THR A 77 15.49 -1.97 -12.66
CA THR A 77 16.27 -0.73 -12.72
C THR A 77 17.70 -0.98 -13.22
N VAL A 78 18.37 -2.01 -12.69
CA VAL A 78 19.73 -2.37 -13.12
C VAL A 78 19.75 -2.84 -14.57
N LEU A 79 18.79 -3.69 -14.98
CA LEU A 79 18.72 -4.20 -16.34
C LEU A 79 18.53 -3.07 -17.37
N PHE A 80 17.54 -2.22 -17.18
CA PHE A 80 17.30 -1.09 -18.07
C PHE A 80 18.47 -0.09 -18.09
N PHE A 81 19.11 0.12 -16.95
CA PHE A 81 20.30 0.97 -16.89
C PHE A 81 21.46 0.40 -17.74
N ILE A 82 21.74 -0.90 -17.63
CA ILE A 82 22.80 -1.56 -18.41
C ILE A 82 22.47 -1.53 -19.91
N GLU A 83 21.23 -1.86 -20.27
CA GLU A 83 20.76 -1.84 -21.66
C GLU A 83 20.90 -0.44 -22.27
N GLY A 84 20.50 0.60 -21.53
CA GLY A 84 20.61 2.00 -21.95
C GLY A 84 22.04 2.48 -22.13
N MET A 85 22.98 1.96 -21.35
CA MET A 85 24.41 2.29 -21.47
C MET A 85 25.10 1.49 -22.59
N SER A 86 24.56 0.34 -22.97
CA SER A 86 25.25 -0.62 -23.86
C SER A 86 24.75 -0.58 -25.31
N MET A 87 23.61 0.06 -25.58
CA MET A 87 22.97 0.03 -26.89
C MET A 87 22.55 1.41 -27.39
N ASP A 88 22.73 1.62 -28.70
CA ASP A 88 22.34 2.85 -29.38
C ASP A 88 20.90 2.82 -29.90
N PHE A 89 20.39 4.00 -30.24
CA PHE A 89 19.09 4.17 -30.87
C PHE A 89 19.11 3.72 -32.35
N PRO A 90 18.06 3.03 -32.85
CA PRO A 90 16.81 2.66 -32.17
C PRO A 90 16.83 1.28 -31.49
N GLY A 91 17.93 0.52 -31.59
CA GLY A 91 18.01 -0.87 -31.12
C GLY A 91 17.67 -1.03 -29.64
N VAL A 92 18.11 -0.07 -28.81
CA VAL A 92 17.81 -0.03 -27.37
C VAL A 92 16.30 -0.08 -27.07
N LEU A 93 15.45 0.52 -27.92
CA LEU A 93 13.99 0.52 -27.69
C LEU A 93 13.39 -0.87 -27.86
N VAL A 94 13.87 -1.64 -28.84
CA VAL A 94 13.39 -3.02 -29.06
C VAL A 94 13.76 -3.89 -27.87
N VAL A 95 14.98 -3.75 -27.36
CA VAL A 95 15.45 -4.50 -26.20
C VAL A 95 14.68 -4.09 -24.94
N TYR A 96 14.44 -2.81 -24.72
CA TYR A 96 13.60 -2.34 -23.62
C TYR A 96 12.20 -2.96 -23.63
N LEU A 97 11.56 -3.05 -24.80
CA LEU A 97 10.24 -3.66 -24.92
C LEU A 97 10.25 -5.15 -24.55
N ILE A 98 11.28 -5.89 -25.00
CA ILE A 98 11.44 -7.30 -24.68
C ILE A 98 11.65 -7.46 -23.16
N THR A 99 12.59 -6.72 -22.57
CA THR A 99 12.91 -6.77 -21.14
C THR A 99 11.69 -6.38 -20.29
N ALA A 100 10.92 -5.36 -20.71
CA ALA A 100 9.70 -4.94 -20.01
C ALA A 100 8.67 -6.08 -19.91
N ILE A 101 8.49 -6.89 -20.95
CA ILE A 101 7.56 -8.04 -20.91
C ILE A 101 7.98 -9.02 -19.82
N PHE A 102 9.27 -9.37 -19.74
CA PHE A 102 9.78 -10.27 -18.71
C PHE A 102 9.64 -9.68 -17.31
N VAL A 103 9.93 -8.39 -17.13
CA VAL A 103 9.76 -7.70 -15.84
C VAL A 103 8.29 -7.69 -15.41
N ILE A 104 7.35 -7.45 -16.32
CA ILE A 104 5.90 -7.47 -16.02
C ILE A 104 5.47 -8.87 -15.58
N ILE A 105 5.91 -9.93 -16.28
CA ILE A 105 5.60 -11.31 -15.90
C ILE A 105 6.18 -11.63 -14.52
N ALA A 106 7.42 -11.25 -14.25
CA ALA A 106 8.06 -11.44 -12.95
C ALA A 106 7.32 -10.67 -11.83
N ALA A 107 6.91 -9.43 -12.09
CA ALA A 107 6.16 -8.61 -11.16
C ALA A 107 4.77 -9.22 -10.85
N ALA A 108 4.06 -9.71 -11.88
CA ALA A 108 2.76 -10.36 -11.70
C ALA A 108 2.87 -11.64 -10.86
N PHE A 109 3.87 -12.47 -11.15
CA PHE A 109 4.13 -13.71 -10.39
C PHE A 109 4.49 -13.43 -8.93
N VAL A 110 5.29 -12.38 -8.67
CA VAL A 110 5.57 -11.93 -7.31
C VAL A 110 4.31 -11.42 -6.64
N ALA A 111 3.49 -10.61 -7.34
CA ALA A 111 2.29 -10.02 -6.76
C ALA A 111 1.22 -11.06 -6.37
N GLU A 112 1.17 -12.20 -7.05
CA GLU A 112 0.28 -13.33 -6.73
C GLU A 112 0.76 -14.12 -5.50
N LYS A 113 2.06 -14.15 -5.25
CA LYS A 113 2.68 -15.01 -4.22
C LYS A 113 2.96 -14.34 -2.89
N VAL A 114 2.92 -13.01 -2.86
CA VAL A 114 3.02 -12.20 -1.64
C VAL A 114 1.61 -11.75 -1.28
#